data_AF-A0A3S4F7Y0-F1
#
_entry.id   AF-A0A3S4F7Y0-F1
#
_cell.length_a   1.000
_cell.length_b   1.000
_cell.length_c   1.000
_cell.angle_alpha   90.00
_cell.angle_beta   90.00
_cell.angle_gamma   90.00
#
_symmetry.space_group_name_H-M   'P 1'
#
loop_
_entity.id
_entity.type
_entity.pdbx_description
1 polymer ?
#
loop_
_entity_poly.entity_id
_entity_poly.type
_entity_poly.pdbx_seq_one_letter_code
_entity_poly.pdbx_strand_id
1 'polypeptide(L)'
;MVASPYALRLWLPLAVAAVLLLSLGIRHNARHSMRFGRPETAAVAHSPAAPSASPTPADGNTESEMKSPGTTEPETAESGAVESVDWSRFAYVQYVTNSVYLCNSVMLFERLQQVGSRADRVMMYPSWMMGEGGRGRLDDRRLLLKARDEYNVRLVPIEVLARPGQDPTWAESFTKLLAFNQTQYARVLSLDSDANVLQNLDELFLLPPPQ
;
A
#
# COMPACT_ATOMS: atom_id res chain seq x y z
N MET A 1 0.24 64.17 -44.09
CA MET A 1 -0.28 63.40 -42.93
C MET A 1 0.75 63.49 -41.82
N VAL A 2 0.50 64.33 -40.81
CA VAL A 2 1.41 64.55 -39.68
C VAL A 2 1.02 63.54 -38.60
N ALA A 3 1.93 62.63 -38.26
CA ALA A 3 1.72 61.67 -37.18
C ALA A 3 1.72 62.38 -35.83
N SER A 4 0.67 62.14 -35.03
CA SER A 4 0.46 62.75 -33.72
C SER A 4 1.53 62.27 -32.71
N PRO A 5 2.26 63.18 -32.04
CA PRO A 5 3.34 62.83 -31.11
C PRO A 5 2.86 62.17 -29.80
N TYR A 6 1.55 62.05 -29.61
CA TYR A 6 0.95 61.45 -28.40
C TYR A 6 0.87 59.92 -28.46
N ALA A 7 0.92 59.32 -29.65
CA ALA A 7 0.84 57.86 -29.80
C ALA A 7 2.09 57.13 -29.27
N LEU A 8 3.27 57.74 -29.36
CA LEU A 8 4.53 57.13 -28.90
C LEU A 8 4.68 57.10 -27.37
N ARG A 9 4.00 58.00 -26.65
CA ARG A 9 4.11 58.14 -25.19
C ARG A 9 3.27 57.12 -24.40
N LEU A 10 2.28 56.48 -25.02
CA LEU A 10 1.42 55.48 -24.37
C LEU A 10 1.98 54.05 -24.41
N TRP A 11 2.88 53.74 -25.35
CA TRP A 11 3.42 52.39 -25.50
C TRP A 11 4.74 52.15 -24.74
N LEU A 12 5.45 53.21 -24.39
CA LEU A 12 6.70 53.13 -23.65
C LEU A 12 6.59 52.41 -22.29
N PRO A 13 5.59 52.69 -21.42
CA PRO A 13 5.49 52.00 -20.13
C PRO A 13 5.13 50.52 -20.26
N LEU A 14 4.32 50.14 -21.27
CA LEU A 14 3.97 48.74 -21.53
C LEU A 14 5.17 47.93 -22.05
N ALA A 15 5.98 48.52 -22.93
CA ALA A 15 7.20 47.89 -23.43
C ALA A 15 8.23 47.68 -22.31
N VAL A 16 8.40 48.66 -21.40
CA VAL A 16 9.30 48.55 -20.25
C VAL A 16 8.82 47.47 -19.27
N ALA A 17 7.51 47.39 -19.00
CA ALA A 17 6.94 46.34 -18.15
C ALA A 17 7.13 44.93 -18.74
N ALA A 18 6.98 44.75 -20.06
CA ALA A 18 7.20 43.46 -20.73
C ALA A 18 8.67 43.01 -20.64
N VAL A 19 9.63 43.93 -20.81
CA VAL A 19 11.07 43.64 -20.68
C VAL A 19 11.45 43.30 -19.23
N LEU A 20 10.85 43.97 -18.25
CA LEU A 20 11.03 43.63 -16.82
C LEU A 20 10.45 42.24 -16.49
N LEU A 21 9.26 41.90 -16.99
CA LEU A 21 8.66 40.58 -16.76
C LEU A 21 9.46 39.45 -17.42
N LEU A 22 10.01 39.67 -18.61
CA LEU A 22 10.86 38.71 -19.31
C LEU A 22 12.24 38.55 -18.66
N SER A 23 12.80 39.60 -18.07
CA SER A 23 14.11 39.55 -17.38
C SER A 23 14.03 38.94 -15.98
N LEU A 24 12.90 39.07 -15.27
CA LEU A 24 12.68 38.41 -13.97
C LEU A 24 12.21 36.94 -14.09
N GLY A 25 11.69 36.53 -15.26
CA GLY A 25 11.11 35.20 -15.48
C GLY A 25 12.09 34.04 -15.74
N ILE A 26 13.41 34.29 -15.83
CA ILE A 26 14.39 33.24 -16.16
C ILE A 26 15.29 32.92 -14.95
N ARG A 27 14.74 32.35 -13.87
CA ARG A 27 15.51 31.59 -12.86
C ARG A 27 14.69 30.50 -12.16
N HIS A 28 14.47 29.37 -12.83
CA HIS A 28 14.45 28.09 -12.13
C HIS A 28 14.91 26.96 -13.05
N ASN A 29 16.21 26.66 -12.99
CA ASN A 29 16.77 25.44 -13.52
C ASN A 29 17.78 24.91 -12.49
N ALA A 30 17.27 24.29 -11.43
CA ALA A 30 18.07 23.44 -10.56
C ALA A 30 17.91 22.00 -11.03
N ARG A 31 18.75 21.62 -12.01
CA ARG A 31 19.01 20.21 -12.33
C ARG A 31 19.79 19.61 -11.17
N HIS A 32 19.13 18.92 -10.24
CA HIS A 32 19.82 17.93 -9.41
C HIS A 32 19.77 16.58 -10.11
N SER A 33 20.85 16.28 -10.83
CA SER A 33 21.16 14.93 -11.30
C SER A 33 21.59 14.11 -10.09
N MET A 34 20.70 13.29 -9.53
CA MET A 34 21.10 12.23 -8.62
C MET A 34 21.65 11.08 -9.46
N ARG A 35 22.98 11.05 -9.60
CA ARG A 35 23.70 9.84 -10.00
C ARG A 35 23.56 8.82 -8.86
N PHE A 36 22.77 7.77 -9.08
CA PHE A 36 22.84 6.58 -8.25
C PHE A 36 24.20 5.92 -8.45
N GLY A 37 25.09 6.09 -7.46
CA GLY A 37 26.29 5.28 -7.33
C GLY A 37 25.90 3.84 -7.02
N ARG A 38 26.48 2.91 -7.78
CA ARG A 38 26.43 1.47 -7.52
C ARG A 38 27.00 1.18 -6.12
N PRO A 39 26.36 0.33 -5.30
CA PRO A 39 26.83 0.05 -3.95
C PRO A 39 28.18 -0.68 -4.00
N GLU A 40 29.13 -0.17 -3.23
CA GLU A 40 30.41 -0.82 -2.96
C GLU A 40 30.15 -2.02 -2.06
N THR A 41 30.49 -3.21 -2.55
CA THR A 41 30.36 -4.47 -1.83
C THR A 41 31.38 -4.51 -0.69
N ALA A 42 30.93 -4.32 0.55
CA ALA A 42 31.72 -4.65 1.72
C ALA A 42 31.79 -6.18 1.85
N ALA A 43 32.99 -6.74 1.61
CA ALA A 43 33.29 -8.15 1.78
C ALA A 43 33.25 -8.53 3.28
N VAL A 44 32.37 -9.47 3.63
CA VAL A 44 32.40 -10.15 4.93
C VAL A 44 33.30 -11.37 4.81
N ALA A 45 34.45 -11.32 5.49
CA ALA A 45 35.39 -12.41 5.58
C ALA A 45 34.75 -13.62 6.28
N HIS A 46 34.65 -14.75 5.56
CA HIS A 46 34.39 -16.06 6.13
C HIS A 46 35.72 -16.82 6.25
N SER A 47 36.05 -17.24 7.47
CA SER A 47 37.17 -18.17 7.73
C SER A 47 36.64 -19.61 7.78
N PRO A 48 37.39 -20.63 7.32
CA PRO A 48 36.84 -21.94 6.97
C PRO A 48 36.89 -22.93 8.15
N ALA A 49 35.90 -23.81 8.22
CA ALA A 49 35.96 -25.03 9.01
C ALA A 49 35.67 -26.25 8.12
N ALA A 50 36.42 -27.31 8.38
CA ALA A 50 36.71 -28.49 7.56
C ALA A 50 35.53 -29.46 7.31
N PRO A 51 35.64 -30.39 6.33
CA PRO A 51 34.52 -31.21 5.86
C PRO A 51 34.31 -32.45 6.74
N SER A 52 33.04 -32.82 6.95
CA SER A 52 32.67 -34.13 7.50
C SER A 52 31.91 -34.93 6.44
N ALA A 53 32.38 -36.15 6.24
CA ALA A 53 32.01 -37.05 5.16
C ALA A 53 30.67 -37.73 5.38
N SER A 54 29.94 -37.95 4.28
CA SER A 54 28.82 -38.89 4.19
C SER A 54 29.33 -40.34 4.14
N PRO A 55 28.55 -41.30 4.67
CA PRO A 55 28.58 -42.66 4.16
C PRO A 55 27.20 -43.12 3.67
N THR A 56 27.21 -43.89 2.58
CA THR A 56 26.12 -44.75 2.08
C THR A 56 26.78 -46.10 1.73
N PRO A 57 26.04 -47.18 1.40
CA PRO A 57 24.97 -47.89 2.09
C PRO A 57 25.44 -49.31 2.50
N ALA A 58 24.64 -50.06 3.26
CA ALA A 58 24.75 -51.52 3.32
C ALA A 58 23.37 -52.17 3.42
N ASP A 59 23.20 -53.21 2.62
CA ASP A 59 22.00 -54.03 2.39
C ASP A 59 21.49 -54.80 3.62
N GLY A 60 20.22 -55.17 3.59
CA GLY A 60 19.65 -56.17 4.50
C GLY A 60 18.13 -56.34 4.38
N ASN A 61 17.68 -57.18 3.45
CA ASN A 61 16.32 -57.71 3.41
C ASN A 61 16.04 -58.62 4.61
N THR A 62 14.87 -58.53 5.24
CA THR A 62 14.12 -59.70 5.75
C THR A 62 12.64 -59.34 5.92
N GLU A 63 11.77 -60.08 5.25
CA GLU A 63 10.31 -60.06 5.36
C GLU A 63 9.85 -60.68 6.69
N SER A 64 8.78 -60.14 7.28
CA SER A 64 7.77 -60.96 7.98
C SER A 64 6.48 -60.18 8.15
N GLU A 65 5.49 -60.68 7.44
CA GLU A 65 4.08 -60.33 7.46
C GLU A 65 3.39 -61.08 8.61
N MET A 66 2.64 -60.39 9.50
CA MET A 66 1.37 -60.91 10.03
C MET A 66 0.54 -59.88 10.82
N LYS A 67 -0.55 -59.45 10.18
CA LYS A 67 -1.96 -59.53 10.61
C LYS A 67 -2.41 -58.94 11.97
N SER A 68 -3.19 -57.87 11.82
CA SER A 68 -4.18 -57.28 12.76
C SER A 68 -5.21 -58.31 13.28
N PRO A 69 -5.75 -58.17 14.50
CA PRO A 69 -7.08 -57.54 14.63
C PRO A 69 -7.30 -56.78 15.96
N GLY A 70 -8.25 -55.84 15.98
CA GLY A 70 -8.89 -55.43 17.24
C GLY A 70 -9.40 -54.00 17.29
N THR A 71 -10.66 -53.83 16.91
CA THR A 71 -11.51 -52.65 16.98
C THR A 71 -11.62 -52.10 18.41
N THR A 72 -11.42 -50.79 18.61
CA THR A 72 -12.10 -50.02 19.66
C THR A 72 -12.15 -48.55 19.24
N GLU A 73 -13.29 -48.11 18.72
CA GLU A 73 -13.65 -46.69 18.67
C GLU A 73 -13.83 -46.17 20.10
N PRO A 74 -13.42 -44.92 20.35
CA PRO A 74 -14.42 -43.98 20.83
C PRO A 74 -14.40 -42.65 20.07
N GLU A 75 -15.61 -42.19 19.77
CA GLU A 75 -16.01 -40.78 19.71
C GLU A 75 -15.32 -39.87 18.69
N THR A 76 -15.60 -40.11 17.40
CA THR A 76 -15.66 -39.01 16.42
C THR A 76 -17.05 -38.36 16.50
N ALA A 77 -17.24 -37.50 17.50
CA ALA A 77 -18.47 -36.72 17.63
C ALA A 77 -18.20 -35.32 18.17
N GLU A 78 -17.28 -34.59 17.52
CA GLU A 78 -17.30 -33.13 17.50
C GLU A 78 -16.67 -32.60 16.18
N SER A 79 -17.06 -33.19 15.05
CA SER A 79 -17.07 -32.45 13.78
C SER A 79 -18.38 -31.68 13.71
N GLY A 80 -18.58 -30.80 14.71
CA GLY A 80 -19.63 -29.79 14.65
C GLY A 80 -19.30 -28.92 13.45
N ALA A 81 -20.22 -28.83 12.50
CA ALA A 81 -20.08 -28.10 11.25
C ALA A 81 -19.22 -26.86 11.45
N VAL A 82 -18.00 -26.86 10.86
CA VAL A 82 -17.26 -25.61 10.69
C VAL A 82 -18.18 -24.77 9.83
N GLU A 83 -18.95 -23.87 10.44
CA GLU A 83 -19.67 -22.87 9.70
C GLU A 83 -18.63 -22.18 8.84
N SER A 84 -18.77 -22.37 7.53
CA SER A 84 -17.86 -21.78 6.57
C SER A 84 -17.93 -20.27 6.76
N VAL A 85 -16.86 -19.69 7.31
CA VAL A 85 -16.79 -18.25 7.56
C VAL A 85 -16.99 -17.51 6.24
N ASP A 86 -18.00 -16.65 6.18
CA ASP A 86 -18.23 -15.77 5.04
C ASP A 86 -17.26 -14.58 5.10
N TRP A 87 -16.11 -14.73 4.43
CA TRP A 87 -15.05 -13.73 4.37
C TRP A 87 -15.45 -12.45 3.65
N SER A 88 -16.50 -12.47 2.82
CA SER A 88 -16.97 -11.28 2.10
C SER A 88 -17.53 -10.18 3.02
N ARG A 89 -17.85 -10.54 4.26
CA ARG A 89 -18.33 -9.63 5.31
C ARG A 89 -17.20 -8.90 6.05
N PHE A 90 -15.94 -9.18 5.73
CA PHE A 90 -14.78 -8.62 6.41
C PHE A 90 -13.89 -7.86 5.44
N ALA A 91 -13.21 -6.81 5.92
CA ALA A 91 -12.23 -6.11 5.10
C ALA A 91 -11.03 -5.55 5.89
N TYR A 92 -9.85 -5.61 5.28
CA TYR A 92 -8.72 -4.76 5.62
C TYR A 92 -8.90 -3.41 4.93
N VAL A 93 -8.82 -2.31 5.69
CA VAL A 93 -9.10 -0.96 5.19
C VAL A 93 -7.87 -0.07 5.36
N GLN A 94 -7.38 0.45 4.24
CA GLN A 94 -6.40 1.53 4.19
C GLN A 94 -7.10 2.86 3.84
N TYR A 95 -6.61 3.96 4.39
CA TYR A 95 -6.94 5.30 3.93
C TYR A 95 -5.65 5.99 3.46
N VAL A 96 -5.74 6.76 2.39
CA VAL A 96 -4.59 7.50 1.85
C VAL A 96 -4.96 8.96 1.67
N THR A 97 -4.01 9.86 1.91
CA THR A 97 -4.20 11.30 1.71
C THR A 97 -3.10 11.93 0.86
N ASN A 98 -1.99 11.23 0.66
CA ASN A 98 -0.88 11.64 -0.19
C ASN A 98 -0.18 10.42 -0.85
N SER A 99 0.76 10.70 -1.75
CA SER A 99 1.50 9.68 -2.51
C SER A 99 2.33 8.72 -1.65
N VAL A 100 2.83 9.16 -0.48
CA VAL A 100 3.64 8.31 0.41
C VAL A 100 2.76 7.27 1.08
N TYR A 101 1.62 7.69 1.65
CA TYR A 101 0.64 6.77 2.24
C TYR A 101 0.03 5.83 1.21
N LEU A 102 -0.15 6.28 -0.04
CA LEU A 102 -0.54 5.43 -1.15
C LEU A 102 0.51 4.34 -1.43
N CYS A 103 1.78 4.72 -1.58
CA CYS A 103 2.86 3.77 -1.82
C CYS A 103 2.93 2.71 -0.71
N ASN A 104 2.92 3.13 0.56
CA ASN A 104 2.98 2.20 1.67
C ASN A 104 1.74 1.30 1.75
N SER A 105 0.56 1.84 1.47
CA SER A 105 -0.69 1.03 1.46
C SER A 105 -0.67 -0.02 0.35
N VAL A 106 -0.12 0.29 -0.82
CA VAL A 106 0.07 -0.71 -1.89
C VAL A 106 1.02 -1.82 -1.45
N MET A 107 2.11 -1.48 -0.75
CA MET A 107 3.00 -2.48 -0.16
C MET A 107 2.27 -3.35 0.87
N LEU A 108 1.43 -2.76 1.71
CA LEU A 108 0.65 -3.50 2.70
C LEU A 108 -0.33 -4.49 2.03
N PHE A 109 -1.00 -4.10 0.95
CA PHE A 109 -1.89 -5.00 0.20
C PHE A 109 -1.13 -6.15 -0.48
N GLU A 110 0.09 -5.88 -0.96
CA GLU A 110 0.99 -6.92 -1.45
C GLU A 110 1.32 -7.93 -0.34
N ARG A 111 1.66 -7.44 0.87
CA ARG A 111 1.91 -8.31 2.04
C ARG A 111 0.70 -9.16 2.39
N LEU A 112 -0.49 -8.56 2.43
CA LEU A 112 -1.75 -9.25 2.69
C LEU A 112 -2.03 -10.36 1.65
N GLN A 113 -1.66 -10.13 0.38
CA GLN A 113 -1.73 -11.16 -0.65
C GLN A 113 -0.76 -12.31 -0.37
N GLN A 114 0.50 -12.01 -0.04
CA GLN A 114 1.50 -13.03 0.21
C GLN A 114 1.16 -13.94 1.39
N VAL A 115 0.61 -13.38 2.46
CA VAL A 115 0.21 -14.16 3.65
C VAL A 115 -1.14 -14.87 3.49
N GLY A 116 -1.76 -14.78 2.31
CA GLY A 116 -3.01 -15.48 2.00
C GLY A 116 -4.24 -14.98 2.75
N SER A 117 -4.32 -13.66 3.02
CA SER A 117 -5.52 -13.06 3.62
C SER A 117 -6.75 -13.31 2.76
N ARG A 118 -7.88 -13.64 3.40
CA ARG A 118 -9.15 -13.99 2.73
C ARG A 118 -10.17 -12.85 2.73
N ALA A 119 -10.11 -11.98 3.72
CA ALA A 119 -11.01 -10.83 3.80
C ALA A 119 -10.79 -9.86 2.62
N ASP A 120 -11.81 -9.08 2.30
CA ASP A 120 -11.73 -8.05 1.27
C ASP A 120 -10.62 -7.03 1.59
N ARG A 121 -10.15 -6.33 0.56
CA ARG A 121 -9.15 -5.27 0.68
C ARG A 121 -9.76 -3.99 0.14
N VAL A 122 -9.72 -2.93 0.93
CA VAL A 122 -10.35 -1.65 0.59
C VAL A 122 -9.35 -0.52 0.75
N MET A 123 -9.23 0.32 -0.27
CA MET A 123 -8.46 1.55 -0.20
C MET A 123 -9.39 2.75 -0.38
N MET A 124 -9.53 3.53 0.69
CA MET A 124 -10.17 4.84 0.64
C MET A 124 -9.15 5.86 0.12
N TYR A 125 -9.45 6.49 -1.01
CA TYR A 125 -8.51 7.40 -1.67
C TYR A 125 -9.17 8.71 -2.12
N PRO A 126 -8.44 9.84 -2.17
CA PRO A 126 -8.99 11.08 -2.69
C PRO A 126 -9.16 10.99 -4.20
N SER A 127 -10.35 11.34 -4.69
CA SER A 127 -10.72 11.10 -6.10
C SER A 127 -9.80 11.82 -7.11
N TRP A 128 -9.21 12.94 -6.71
CA TRP A 128 -8.20 13.68 -7.50
C TRP A 128 -6.97 12.84 -7.85
N MET A 129 -6.60 11.82 -7.05
CA MET A 129 -5.46 10.93 -7.35
C MET A 129 -5.70 10.08 -8.61
N MET A 130 -6.95 9.82 -8.99
CA MET A 130 -7.29 9.15 -10.25
C MET A 130 -7.25 10.06 -11.47
N GLY A 131 -6.93 11.35 -11.28
CA GLY A 131 -6.85 12.35 -12.35
C GLY A 131 -8.07 13.27 -12.44
N GLU A 132 -9.03 13.16 -11.52
CA GLU A 132 -10.14 14.11 -11.46
C GLU A 132 -9.63 15.55 -11.27
N GLY A 133 -10.23 16.48 -12.01
CA GLY A 133 -9.85 17.89 -11.98
C GLY A 133 -8.42 18.19 -12.47
N GLY A 134 -7.75 17.24 -13.13
CA GLY A 134 -6.38 17.42 -13.67
C GLY A 134 -5.28 17.52 -12.61
N ARG A 135 -5.56 17.13 -11.36
CA ARG A 135 -4.63 17.26 -10.22
C ARG A 135 -3.84 15.98 -9.91
N GLY A 136 -4.26 14.85 -10.45
CA GLY A 136 -3.67 13.54 -10.14
C GLY A 136 -2.28 13.37 -10.75
N ARG A 137 -1.34 12.85 -9.95
CA ARG A 137 -0.03 12.43 -10.44
C ARG A 137 -0.18 11.11 -11.20
N LEU A 138 0.57 10.96 -12.31
CA LEU A 138 0.55 9.72 -13.09
C LEU A 138 0.93 8.49 -12.25
N ASP A 139 1.90 8.65 -11.34
CA ASP A 139 2.33 7.57 -10.43
C ASP A 139 1.24 7.18 -9.44
N ASP A 140 0.49 8.14 -8.88
CA ASP A 140 -0.60 7.84 -7.94
C ASP A 140 -1.68 7.02 -8.65
N ARG A 141 -2.10 7.46 -9.84
CA ARG A 141 -3.07 6.72 -10.66
C ARG A 141 -2.56 5.31 -10.99
N ARG A 142 -1.29 5.16 -11.35
CA ARG A 142 -0.67 3.87 -11.64
C ARG A 142 -0.70 2.94 -10.42
N LEU A 143 -0.40 3.46 -9.23
CA LEU A 143 -0.43 2.70 -7.98
C LEU A 143 -1.86 2.29 -7.59
N LEU A 144 -2.85 3.15 -7.78
CA LEU A 144 -4.25 2.81 -7.54
C LEU A 144 -4.73 1.69 -8.48
N LEU A 145 -4.41 1.80 -9.78
CA LEU A 145 -4.71 0.75 -10.75
C LEU A 145 -4.00 -0.56 -10.42
N LYS A 146 -2.73 -0.51 -10.01
CA LYS A 146 -1.98 -1.68 -9.54
C LYS A 146 -2.67 -2.35 -8.34
N ALA A 147 -3.09 -1.57 -7.34
CA ALA A 147 -3.78 -2.10 -6.17
C ALA A 147 -5.06 -2.84 -6.55
N ARG A 148 -5.86 -2.26 -7.45
CA ARG A 148 -7.09 -2.86 -7.96
C ARG A 148 -6.82 -4.14 -8.75
N ASP A 149 -5.92 -4.05 -9.73
CA ASP A 149 -5.74 -5.08 -10.76
C ASP A 149 -4.90 -6.26 -10.27
N GLU A 150 -3.86 -6.03 -9.45
CA GLU A 150 -2.94 -7.06 -9.00
C GLU A 150 -3.24 -7.60 -7.60
N TYR A 151 -3.87 -6.80 -6.75
CA TYR A 151 -4.13 -7.15 -5.33
C TYR A 151 -5.61 -7.19 -4.98
N ASN A 152 -6.50 -7.12 -5.99
CA ASN A 152 -7.95 -7.17 -5.84
C ASN A 152 -8.50 -6.15 -4.82
N VAL A 153 -7.90 -4.96 -4.77
CA VAL A 153 -8.30 -3.90 -3.84
C VAL A 153 -9.51 -3.14 -4.40
N ARG A 154 -10.58 -3.04 -3.60
CA ARG A 154 -11.72 -2.17 -3.87
C ARG A 154 -11.32 -0.71 -3.60
N LEU A 155 -11.32 0.10 -4.65
CA LEU A 155 -11.05 1.53 -4.55
C LEU A 155 -12.33 2.30 -4.19
N VAL A 156 -12.29 3.06 -3.09
CA VAL A 156 -13.42 3.87 -2.61
C VAL A 156 -13.00 5.34 -2.61
N PRO A 157 -13.56 6.19 -3.50
CA PRO A 157 -13.24 7.61 -3.48
C PRO A 157 -13.80 8.26 -2.22
N ILE A 158 -13.02 9.17 -1.62
CA ILE A 158 -13.38 9.92 -0.42
C ILE A 158 -12.98 11.39 -0.53
N GLU A 159 -13.58 12.22 0.32
CA GLU A 159 -13.07 13.55 0.64
C GLU A 159 -12.16 13.46 1.87
N VAL A 160 -10.98 14.07 1.79
CA VAL A 160 -10.04 14.09 2.92
C VAL A 160 -10.59 14.98 4.02
N LEU A 161 -10.70 14.43 5.23
CA LEU A 161 -11.16 15.17 6.40
C LEU A 161 -9.96 15.84 7.07
N ALA A 162 -9.80 17.14 6.82
CA ALA A 162 -8.74 17.96 7.40
C ALA A 162 -9.28 18.90 8.49
N ARG A 163 -8.60 18.99 9.64
CA ARG A 163 -8.87 20.02 10.66
C ARG A 163 -7.94 21.22 10.50
N PRO A 164 -8.47 22.42 10.21
CA PRO A 164 -7.65 23.62 10.10
C PRO A 164 -7.05 24.03 11.45
N GLY A 165 -5.83 24.58 11.45
CA GLY A 165 -5.18 25.13 12.65
C GLY A 165 -4.59 24.10 13.61
N GLN A 166 -4.42 22.85 13.19
CA GLN A 166 -3.72 21.80 13.94
C GLN A 166 -2.34 21.52 13.33
N ASP A 167 -1.54 20.71 14.03
CA ASP A 167 -0.27 20.20 13.51
C ASP A 167 -0.49 19.60 12.10
N PRO A 168 0.23 20.08 11.07
CA PRO A 168 0.06 19.60 9.70
C PRO A 168 0.29 18.09 9.56
N THR A 169 1.04 17.48 10.48
CA THR A 169 1.30 16.04 10.52
C THR A 169 0.01 15.23 10.71
N TRP A 170 -0.92 15.73 11.53
CA TRP A 170 -2.13 15.00 11.94
C TRP A 170 -3.41 15.65 11.44
N ALA A 171 -3.30 16.75 10.68
CA ALA A 171 -4.43 17.53 10.23
C ALA A 171 -5.46 16.66 9.48
N GLU A 172 -5.00 15.67 8.73
CA GLU A 172 -5.83 14.80 7.88
C GLU A 172 -6.18 13.45 8.54
N SER A 173 -5.73 13.18 9.77
CA SER A 173 -5.91 11.88 10.43
C SER A 173 -7.37 11.52 10.73
N PHE A 174 -8.26 12.52 10.75
CA PHE A 174 -9.71 12.28 10.88
C PHE A 174 -10.28 11.47 9.72
N THR A 175 -9.59 11.48 8.57
CA THR A 175 -9.94 10.64 7.41
C THR A 175 -9.97 9.16 7.77
N LYS A 176 -9.17 8.70 8.75
CA LYS A 176 -9.19 7.32 9.26
C LYS A 176 -10.58 6.89 9.74
N LEU A 177 -11.36 7.81 10.31
CA LEU A 177 -12.71 7.51 10.84
C LEU A 177 -13.71 7.15 9.73
N LEU A 178 -13.41 7.44 8.46
CA LEU A 178 -14.21 6.97 7.33
C LEU A 178 -14.22 5.43 7.18
N ALA A 179 -13.35 4.72 7.90
CA ALA A 179 -13.43 3.26 8.04
C ALA A 179 -14.79 2.82 8.61
N PHE A 180 -15.41 3.61 9.52
CA PHE A 180 -16.74 3.33 10.04
C PHE A 180 -17.87 3.52 9.00
N ASN A 181 -17.58 4.21 7.90
CA ASN A 181 -18.52 4.35 6.78
C ASN A 181 -18.54 3.12 5.86
N GLN A 182 -17.66 2.13 6.08
CA GLN A 182 -17.63 0.89 5.29
C GLN A 182 -18.67 -0.11 5.80
N THR A 183 -19.94 0.34 5.81
CA THR A 183 -21.10 -0.34 6.42
C THR A 183 -21.52 -1.62 5.71
N GLN A 184 -21.01 -1.87 4.51
CA GLN A 184 -21.16 -3.15 3.80
C GLN A 184 -20.41 -4.31 4.46
N TYR A 185 -19.47 -4.01 5.37
CA TYR A 185 -18.71 -5.01 6.12
C TYR A 185 -19.20 -5.08 7.57
N ALA A 186 -19.29 -6.30 8.10
CA ALA A 186 -19.65 -6.54 9.50
C ALA A 186 -18.50 -6.16 10.45
N ARG A 187 -17.26 -6.27 9.99
CA ARG A 187 -16.06 -5.86 10.73
C ARG A 187 -14.96 -5.46 9.77
N VAL A 188 -14.24 -4.40 10.13
CA VAL A 188 -13.06 -3.93 9.40
C VAL A 188 -11.84 -3.93 10.30
N LEU A 189 -10.67 -4.22 9.73
CA LEU A 189 -9.37 -3.99 10.36
C LEU A 189 -8.70 -2.82 9.65
N SER A 190 -8.52 -1.71 10.36
CA SER A 190 -7.75 -0.57 9.85
C SER A 190 -6.32 -0.69 10.35
N LEU A 191 -5.39 -0.91 9.42
CA LEU A 191 -3.97 -0.93 9.68
C LEU A 191 -3.41 0.44 9.26
N ASP A 192 -2.57 1.06 10.09
CA ASP A 192 -1.94 2.31 9.69
C ASP A 192 -0.97 2.05 8.53
N SER A 193 -0.80 3.05 7.65
CA SER A 193 -0.02 2.87 6.42
C SER A 193 1.46 2.59 6.65
N ASP A 194 1.98 2.82 7.85
CA ASP A 194 3.34 2.52 8.28
C ASP A 194 3.48 1.18 9.03
N ALA A 195 2.40 0.38 9.08
CA ALA A 195 2.42 -0.97 9.64
C ALA A 195 3.06 -1.99 8.67
N ASN A 196 3.60 -3.07 9.23
CA ASN A 196 4.13 -4.21 8.48
C ASN A 196 3.38 -5.49 8.85
N VAL A 197 2.84 -6.18 7.84
CA VAL A 197 2.16 -7.47 8.01
C VAL A 197 3.14 -8.61 7.77
N LEU A 198 3.44 -9.37 8.84
CA LEU A 198 4.39 -10.48 8.82
C LEU A 198 3.70 -11.86 8.72
N GLN A 199 2.45 -11.95 9.18
CA GLN A 199 1.66 -13.17 9.24
C GLN A 199 0.21 -12.87 8.87
N ASN A 200 -0.58 -13.93 8.61
CA ASN A 200 -2.01 -13.79 8.36
C ASN A 200 -2.71 -13.29 9.64
N LEU A 201 -3.65 -12.35 9.49
CA LEU A 201 -4.36 -11.70 10.61
C LEU A 201 -5.87 -11.98 10.58
N ASP A 202 -6.33 -12.92 9.76
CA ASP A 202 -7.75 -13.17 9.51
C ASP A 202 -8.51 -13.60 10.78
N GLU A 203 -7.84 -14.27 11.72
CA GLU A 203 -8.39 -14.64 13.03
C GLU A 203 -8.88 -13.44 13.85
N LEU A 204 -8.31 -12.24 13.64
CA LEU A 204 -8.74 -11.02 14.34
C LEU A 204 -10.18 -10.63 13.97
N PHE A 205 -10.67 -11.03 12.79
CA PHE A 205 -12.08 -10.83 12.42
C PHE A 205 -13.05 -11.70 13.23
N LEU A 206 -12.57 -12.76 13.87
CA LEU A 206 -13.37 -13.73 14.60
C LEU A 206 -13.37 -13.49 16.12
N LEU A 207 -12.64 -12.48 16.60
CA LEU A 207 -12.65 -12.10 18.02
C LEU A 207 -14.07 -11.77 18.51
N PRO A 208 -14.41 -12.05 19.78
CA PRO A 208 -15.71 -11.71 20.33
C PRO A 208 -15.98 -10.20 20.26
N PRO A 209 -17.24 -9.77 20.21
CA PRO A 209 -17.58 -8.35 20.32
C PRO A 209 -17.10 -7.78 21.67
N PRO A 210 -16.79 -6.48 21.74
CA PRO A 210 -16.48 -5.82 23.01
C PRO A 210 -17.66 -5.97 23.99
N GLN A 211 -17.34 -6.15 25.27
CA GLN A 211 -18.32 -6.25 26.38
C GLN A 211 -18.90 -4.89 26.74
#